data_AF-A0A522EVP9-F1
#
_entry.id   AF-A0A522EVP9-F1
#
_cell.length_a   1.000
_cell.length_b   1.000
_cell.length_c   1.000
_cell.angle_alpha   90.00
_cell.angle_beta   90.00
_cell.angle_gamma   90.00
#
_symmetry.space_group_name_H-M   'P 1'
#
loop_
_entity.id
_entity.type
_entity.pdbx_description
1 polymer ?
#
loop_
_entity_poly.entity_id
_entity_poly.type
_entity_poly.pdbx_seq_one_letter_code
_entity_poly.pdbx_strand_id
1 'polypeptide(L)'
;MNEGLTGSFKIIPPAIPSAGIYFFTTDSGVKYEVRFGRRKDNILHATIVFGVINEEYEGEEYIETNRGEVYRVMATLVQVIRMFMAEHPKVMIYEFTGTAKEGEPDEGATARINLYKRYLPVIFPPEENWVFKFQGSNAVVSRKDKA
;
A
#
# COMPACT_ATOMS: atom_id res chain seq x y z
N MET A 1 -4.54 -24.84 -1.34
CA MET A 1 -3.99 -24.51 0.00
C MET A 1 -2.82 -23.58 -0.26
N ASN A 2 -2.95 -22.30 0.09
CA ASN A 2 -1.89 -21.31 -0.15
C ASN A 2 -1.00 -21.25 1.08
N GLU A 3 0.08 -22.02 1.05
CA GLU A 3 1.18 -21.94 2.01
C GLU A 3 1.88 -20.58 1.85
N GLY A 4 1.83 -19.73 2.89
CA GLY A 4 2.78 -18.61 3.00
C GLY A 4 2.24 -17.24 3.41
N LEU A 5 0.96 -17.05 3.72
CA LEU A 5 0.50 -15.80 4.34
C LEU A 5 0.58 -15.95 5.87
N THR A 6 1.63 -15.37 6.45
CA THR A 6 1.64 -15.01 7.87
C THR A 6 0.36 -14.20 8.16
N GLY A 7 -0.38 -14.55 9.23
CA GLY A 7 -1.68 -13.90 9.51
C GLY A 7 -1.53 -12.40 9.70
N SER A 8 -2.48 -11.57 9.27
CA SER A 8 -2.37 -10.10 9.39
C SER A 8 -2.42 -9.59 10.83
N PHE A 9 -2.04 -8.32 11.03
CA PHE A 9 -2.31 -7.59 12.26
C PHE A 9 -3.78 -7.17 12.31
N LYS A 10 -4.25 -6.83 13.51
CA LYS A 10 -5.61 -6.30 13.69
C LYS A 10 -5.70 -4.91 13.04
N ILE A 11 -6.57 -4.80 12.04
CA ILE A 11 -6.84 -3.57 11.31
C ILE A 11 -7.93 -2.77 12.03
N ILE A 12 -7.71 -1.48 12.18
CA ILE A 12 -8.68 -0.48 12.63
C ILE A 12 -9.15 0.28 11.38
N PRO A 13 -10.36 0.02 10.86
CA PRO A 13 -10.90 0.72 9.70
C PRO A 13 -11.25 2.17 10.04
N PRO A 14 -11.45 3.04 9.04
CA PRO A 14 -11.90 4.40 9.29
C PRO A 14 -13.27 4.41 9.97
N ALA A 15 -13.50 5.39 10.85
CA ALA A 15 -14.82 5.58 11.48
C ALA A 15 -15.92 5.90 10.45
N ILE A 16 -15.54 6.45 9.30
CA ILE A 16 -16.42 6.73 8.17
C ILE A 16 -15.74 6.18 6.91
N PRO A 17 -16.36 5.28 6.11
CA PRO A 17 -15.72 4.66 4.95
C PRO A 17 -15.08 5.65 3.96
N SER A 18 -15.67 6.84 3.79
CA SER A 18 -15.14 7.87 2.90
C SER A 18 -13.86 8.54 3.39
N ALA A 19 -13.46 8.37 4.66
CA ALA A 19 -12.26 9.00 5.22
C ALA A 19 -10.97 8.33 4.72
N GLY A 20 -11.03 7.06 4.30
CA GLY A 20 -9.91 6.39 3.63
C GLY A 20 -8.64 6.29 4.48
N ILE A 21 -8.74 6.23 5.81
CA ILE A 21 -7.58 6.09 6.70
C ILE A 21 -7.74 4.86 7.56
N TYR A 22 -6.76 3.96 7.51
CA TYR A 22 -6.73 2.71 8.26
C TYR A 22 -5.50 2.69 9.16
N PHE A 23 -5.61 2.04 10.30
CA PHE A 23 -4.50 1.88 11.24
C PHE A 23 -4.29 0.42 11.59
N PHE A 24 -3.06 0.06 11.94
CA PHE A 24 -2.75 -1.19 12.63
C PHE A 24 -1.50 -1.01 13.50
N THR A 25 -1.28 -1.93 14.43
CA THR A 25 -0.11 -1.91 15.31
C THR A 25 0.54 -3.29 15.28
N THR A 26 1.86 -3.32 15.14
CA THR A 26 2.66 -4.55 15.16
C THR A 26 2.77 -5.12 16.58
N ASP A 27 3.28 -6.35 16.72
CA ASP A 27 3.48 -6.94 18.05
C ASP A 27 4.63 -6.21 18.80
N SER A 28 5.56 -5.60 18.05
CA SER A 28 6.60 -4.69 18.55
C SER A 28 6.11 -3.28 18.93
N GLY A 29 4.83 -2.96 18.73
CA GLY A 29 4.26 -1.65 19.10
C GLY A 29 4.44 -0.54 18.05
N VAL A 30 4.89 -0.88 16.84
CA VAL A 30 4.98 0.08 15.72
C VAL A 30 3.58 0.33 15.18
N LYS A 31 3.18 1.59 15.12
CA LYS A 31 1.88 2.03 14.64
C LYS A 31 1.99 2.45 13.18
N TYR A 32 1.16 1.86 12.34
CA TYR A 32 1.08 2.18 10.92
C TYR A 32 -0.21 2.93 10.60
N GLU A 33 -0.10 3.89 9.68
CA GLU A 33 -1.22 4.53 8.99
C GLU A 33 -1.19 4.12 7.51
N VAL A 34 -2.36 3.83 6.95
CA VAL A 34 -2.57 3.66 5.50
C VAL A 34 -3.65 4.63 5.06
N ARG A 35 -3.29 5.56 4.18
CA ARG A 35 -4.14 6.65 3.71
C ARG A 35 -4.43 6.53 2.22
N PHE A 36 -5.70 6.64 1.89
CA PHE A 36 -6.23 6.68 0.53
C PHE A 36 -6.69 8.10 0.21
N GLY A 37 -5.93 8.82 -0.62
CA GLY A 37 -6.30 10.13 -1.16
C GLY A 37 -7.11 9.99 -2.44
N ARG A 38 -8.02 10.94 -2.71
CA ARG A 38 -8.68 11.07 -4.01
C ARG A 38 -8.16 12.30 -4.73
N ARG A 39 -7.83 12.14 -6.01
CA ARG A 39 -7.46 13.27 -6.87
C ARG A 39 -8.69 14.11 -7.22
N LYS A 40 -8.55 15.44 -7.18
CA LYS A 40 -9.66 16.37 -7.48
C LYS A 40 -10.07 16.32 -8.95
N ASP A 41 -9.09 16.14 -9.84
CA ASP A 41 -9.22 16.05 -11.29
C ASP A 41 -9.66 14.66 -11.76
N ASN A 42 -9.47 13.61 -10.95
CA ASN A 42 -9.94 12.27 -11.24
C ASN A 42 -10.38 11.53 -9.96
N ILE A 43 -11.67 11.58 -9.66
CA ILE A 43 -12.25 10.94 -8.47
C ILE A 43 -12.19 9.39 -8.50
N LEU A 44 -11.94 8.81 -9.68
CA LEU A 44 -11.77 7.36 -9.87
C LEU A 44 -10.29 6.93 -9.69
N HIS A 45 -9.42 7.88 -9.36
CA HIS A 45 -8.01 7.68 -9.06
C HIS A 45 -7.76 7.87 -7.56
N ALA A 46 -7.34 6.78 -6.90
CA ALA A 46 -6.92 6.78 -5.51
C ALA A 46 -5.39 6.78 -5.38
N THR A 47 -4.84 7.68 -4.56
CA THR A 47 -3.44 7.65 -4.14
C THR A 47 -3.32 6.90 -2.82
N ILE A 48 -2.32 6.06 -2.67
CA ILE A 48 -2.07 5.24 -1.49
C ILE A 48 -0.74 5.68 -0.88
N VAL A 49 -0.80 6.14 0.37
CA VAL A 49 0.35 6.49 1.20
C VAL A 49 0.28 5.61 2.44
N PHE A 50 1.40 5.05 2.88
CA PHE A 50 1.46 4.36 4.16
C PHE A 50 2.81 4.57 4.81
N GLY A 51 2.81 4.59 6.13
CA GLY A 51 4.01 4.75 6.92
C GLY A 51 3.73 4.60 8.39
N VAL A 52 4.79 4.75 9.19
CA VAL A 52 4.69 4.64 10.63
C VAL A 52 4.39 5.99 11.25
N ILE A 53 3.66 6.00 12.36
CA ILE A 53 3.22 7.24 13.02
C ILE A 53 3.74 7.38 14.45
N ASN A 54 4.69 6.52 14.87
CA ASN A 54 5.38 6.77 16.13
C ASN A 54 6.28 8.00 15.97
N GLU A 55 6.31 8.87 17.00
CA GLU A 55 7.15 10.06 17.01
C GLU A 55 8.64 9.74 16.77
N GLU A 56 9.10 8.60 17.28
CA GLU A 56 10.48 8.11 17.14
C GLU A 56 10.92 7.80 15.70
N TYR A 57 9.97 7.74 14.77
CA TYR A 57 10.23 7.36 13.38
C TYR A 57 9.76 8.41 12.37
N GLU A 58 9.35 9.60 12.82
CA GLU A 58 9.08 10.79 11.98
C GLU A 58 8.27 10.56 10.68
N GLY A 59 7.31 9.63 10.67
CA GLY A 59 6.52 9.37 9.45
C GLY A 59 7.20 8.43 8.44
N GLU A 60 8.28 7.74 8.81
CA GLU A 60 9.01 6.86 7.92
C GLU A 60 8.08 5.81 7.29
N GLU A 61 8.12 5.69 5.97
CA GLU A 61 7.32 4.68 5.26
C GLU A 61 7.75 3.25 5.67
N TYR A 62 9.02 3.10 6.10
CA TYR A 62 9.61 1.83 6.51
C TYR A 62 10.70 2.03 7.56
N ILE A 63 10.45 1.53 8.76
CA ILE A 63 11.50 1.23 9.74
C ILE A 63 12.05 -0.14 9.40
N GLU A 64 13.32 -0.39 9.74
CA GLU A 64 13.84 -1.75 9.93
C GLU A 64 13.05 -2.46 11.04
N THR A 65 11.82 -2.85 10.73
CA THR A 65 11.06 -3.79 11.54
C THR A 65 11.88 -5.07 11.58
N ASN A 66 12.08 -5.63 12.78
CA ASN A 66 12.73 -6.93 12.96
C ASN A 66 12.23 -7.88 11.85
N ARG A 67 13.14 -8.52 11.11
CA ARG A 67 12.87 -9.25 9.84
C ARG A 67 11.64 -10.18 9.87
N GLY A 68 11.18 -10.62 11.04
CA GLY A 68 9.98 -11.43 11.23
C GLY A 68 8.65 -10.70 10.99
N GLU A 69 8.54 -9.40 11.24
CA GLU A 69 7.26 -8.68 11.14
C GLU A 69 7.00 -8.08 9.76
N VAL A 70 8.03 -7.81 8.96
CA VAL A 70 7.91 -7.21 7.61
C VAL A 70 6.89 -7.98 6.75
N TYR A 71 6.94 -9.30 6.73
CA TYR A 71 5.98 -10.10 5.95
C TYR A 71 4.55 -9.94 6.45
N ARG A 72 4.37 -9.81 7.76
CA ARG A 72 3.07 -9.62 8.41
C ARG A 72 2.52 -8.21 8.16
N VAL A 73 3.38 -7.20 8.18
CA VAL A 73 3.07 -5.82 7.77
C VAL A 73 2.56 -5.80 6.34
N MET A 74 3.30 -6.43 5.42
CA MET A 74 2.89 -6.49 4.02
C MET A 74 1.59 -7.27 3.80
N ALA A 75 1.39 -8.40 4.49
CA ALA A 75 0.12 -9.12 4.46
C ALA A 75 -1.05 -8.25 4.97
N THR A 76 -0.80 -7.43 5.99
CA THR A 76 -1.79 -6.48 6.51
C THR A 76 -2.10 -5.37 5.51
N LEU A 77 -1.09 -4.81 4.83
CA LEU A 77 -1.28 -3.82 3.76
C LEU A 77 -2.12 -4.38 2.61
N VAL A 78 -1.87 -5.63 2.19
CA VAL A 78 -2.70 -6.31 1.17
C VAL A 78 -4.16 -6.32 1.61
N GLN A 79 -4.44 -6.72 2.86
CA GLN A 79 -5.80 -6.79 3.36
C GLN A 79 -6.46 -5.41 3.44
N VAL A 80 -5.76 -4.38 3.93
CA VAL A 80 -6.26 -3.00 3.98
C VAL A 80 -6.64 -2.49 2.58
N ILE A 81 -5.78 -2.70 1.58
CA ILE A 81 -6.05 -2.24 0.22
C ILE A 81 -7.25 -2.99 -0.38
N ARG A 82 -7.36 -4.30 -0.13
CA ARG A 82 -8.53 -5.08 -0.57
C ARG A 82 -9.83 -4.64 0.11
N MET A 83 -9.80 -4.27 1.38
CA MET A 83 -10.96 -3.70 2.08
C MET A 83 -11.40 -2.39 1.41
N PHE A 84 -10.46 -1.48 1.15
CA PHE A 84 -10.77 -0.23 0.45
C PHE A 84 -11.33 -0.46 -0.96
N MET A 85 -10.73 -1.38 -1.74
CA MET A 85 -11.23 -1.75 -3.07
C MET A 85 -12.68 -2.25 -3.03
N ALA A 86 -13.04 -3.06 -2.03
CA ALA A 86 -14.39 -3.60 -1.88
C ALA A 86 -15.42 -2.51 -1.54
N GLU A 87 -15.03 -1.54 -0.70
CA GLU A 87 -15.88 -0.39 -0.37
C GLU A 87 -16.01 0.59 -1.55
N HIS A 88 -15.02 0.61 -2.46
CA HIS A 88 -14.89 1.62 -3.52
C HIS A 88 -14.77 1.00 -4.92
N PRO A 89 -15.77 0.22 -5.38
CA PRO A 89 -15.66 -0.62 -6.60
C PRO A 89 -15.57 0.16 -7.92
N LYS A 90 -15.79 1.48 -7.88
CA LYS A 90 -15.68 2.39 -9.03
C LYS A 90 -14.27 2.98 -9.21
N VAL A 91 -13.38 2.82 -8.24
CA VAL A 91 -11.99 3.25 -8.39
C VAL A 91 -11.32 2.37 -9.44
N MET A 92 -10.70 3.00 -10.42
CA MET A 92 -10.10 2.34 -11.59
C MET A 92 -8.59 2.45 -11.60
N ILE A 93 -8.02 3.37 -10.82
CA ILE A 93 -6.60 3.67 -10.78
C ILE A 93 -6.16 3.77 -9.32
N TYR A 94 -5.08 3.06 -8.97
CA TYR A 94 -4.41 3.11 -7.67
C TYR A 94 -2.96 3.51 -7.87
N GLU A 95 -2.53 4.59 -7.25
CA GLU A 95 -1.16 5.08 -7.30
C GLU A 95 -0.51 4.96 -5.93
N PHE A 96 0.55 4.19 -5.84
CA PHE A 96 1.40 4.08 -4.68
C PHE A 96 2.48 5.15 -4.80
N THR A 97 2.42 6.17 -3.94
CA THR A 97 3.41 7.23 -3.93
C THR A 97 4.51 6.88 -2.93
N GLY A 98 5.77 6.92 -3.37
CA GLY A 98 6.93 6.75 -2.48
C GLY A 98 7.75 8.03 -2.41
N THR A 99 7.99 8.56 -1.22
CA THR A 99 8.84 9.75 -1.04
C THR A 99 10.30 9.29 -0.93
N ALA A 100 11.13 9.43 -1.98
CA ALA A 100 12.55 9.02 -1.93
C ALA A 100 13.22 9.48 -0.62
N LYS A 101 13.95 8.58 0.08
CA LYS A 101 14.69 9.00 1.28
C LYS A 101 15.77 9.97 0.82
N GLU A 102 16.11 10.95 1.65
CA GLU A 102 17.17 11.92 1.33
C GLU A 102 18.48 11.17 1.03
N GLY A 103 19.02 11.34 -0.19
CA GLY A 103 20.22 10.63 -0.65
C GLY A 103 19.98 9.29 -1.38
N GLU A 104 18.74 8.80 -1.51
CA GLU A 104 18.43 7.71 -2.45
C GLU A 104 18.39 8.25 -3.90
N PRO A 105 19.00 7.55 -4.88
CA PRO A 105 18.87 7.95 -6.28
C PRO A 105 17.40 7.83 -6.72
N ASP A 106 16.91 8.87 -7.41
CA ASP A 106 15.53 8.96 -7.95
C ASP A 106 15.19 7.85 -8.95
N GLU A 107 16.19 7.14 -9.48
CA GLU A 107 16.03 6.19 -10.57
C GLU A 107 16.00 4.71 -10.12
N GLY A 108 14.81 4.12 -10.21
CA GLY A 108 14.62 2.78 -10.78
C GLY A 108 14.86 1.53 -9.91
N ALA A 109 15.52 1.64 -8.75
CA ALA A 109 15.86 0.46 -7.94
C ALA A 109 15.90 0.69 -6.42
N THR A 110 15.02 1.54 -5.87
CA THR A 110 14.90 1.69 -4.41
C THR A 110 14.33 0.40 -3.78
N ALA A 111 14.61 0.14 -2.50
CA ALA A 111 14.02 -1.00 -1.79
C ALA A 111 12.48 -1.07 -1.93
N ARG A 112 11.85 0.11 -2.07
CA ARG A 112 10.40 0.27 -2.30
C ARG A 112 9.91 -0.26 -3.65
N ILE A 113 10.60 0.00 -4.75
CA ILE A 113 10.14 -0.52 -6.06
C ILE A 113 10.17 -2.05 -6.08
N ASN A 114 11.14 -2.65 -5.39
CA ASN A 114 11.23 -4.11 -5.25
C ASN A 114 10.09 -4.68 -4.40
N LEU A 115 9.67 -3.96 -3.35
CA LEU A 115 8.48 -4.32 -2.58
C LEU A 115 7.21 -4.21 -3.44
N TYR A 116 7.01 -3.11 -4.15
CA TYR A 116 5.86 -2.96 -5.04
C TYR A 116 5.82 -4.05 -6.11
N LYS A 117 6.94 -4.35 -6.76
CA LYS A 117 7.03 -5.48 -7.72
C LYS A 117 6.62 -6.82 -7.09
N ARG A 118 6.93 -7.06 -5.82
CA ARG A 118 6.57 -8.30 -5.10
C ARG A 118 5.10 -8.36 -4.70
N TYR A 119 4.53 -7.27 -4.21
CA TYR A 119 3.21 -7.29 -3.55
C TYR A 119 2.07 -6.78 -4.43
N LEU A 120 2.32 -5.97 -5.46
CA LEU A 120 1.25 -5.55 -6.38
C LEU A 120 0.53 -6.73 -7.04
N PRO A 121 1.19 -7.81 -7.49
CA PRO A 121 0.48 -8.99 -8.01
C PRO A 121 -0.37 -9.71 -6.97
N VAL A 122 -0.07 -9.56 -5.67
CA VAL A 122 -0.86 -10.15 -4.57
C VAL A 122 -2.12 -9.30 -4.31
N ILE A 123 -1.99 -7.98 -4.40
CA ILE A 123 -3.09 -7.01 -4.24
C ILE A 123 -3.98 -6.98 -5.48
N PHE A 124 -3.39 -7.11 -6.66
CA PHE A 124 -4.04 -6.99 -7.96
C PHE A 124 -3.69 -8.21 -8.83
N PRO A 125 -4.38 -9.33 -8.63
CA PRO A 125 -4.09 -10.56 -9.33
C PRO A 125 -4.21 -10.35 -10.86
N PRO A 126 -3.27 -10.88 -11.66
CA PRO A 126 -3.27 -10.72 -13.11
C PRO A 126 -4.59 -11.13 -13.79
N GLU A 127 -5.30 -12.11 -13.23
CA GLU A 127 -6.61 -12.57 -13.69
C GLU A 127 -7.73 -11.52 -13.60
N GLU A 128 -7.55 -10.46 -12.79
CA GLU A 128 -8.51 -9.38 -12.63
C GLU A 128 -8.31 -8.22 -13.65
N ASN A 129 -7.43 -8.40 -14.65
CA ASN A 129 -7.14 -7.43 -15.72
C ASN A 129 -6.56 -6.09 -15.22
N TRP A 130 -5.67 -6.13 -14.23
CA TRP A 130 -4.90 -4.96 -13.80
C TRP A 130 -3.59 -4.83 -14.58
N VAL A 131 -3.17 -3.59 -14.83
CA VAL A 131 -1.91 -3.25 -15.50
C VAL A 131 -1.05 -2.43 -14.56
N PHE A 132 0.23 -2.77 -14.47
CA PHE A 132 1.21 -2.08 -13.62
C PHE A 132 2.12 -1.19 -14.46
N LYS A 133 2.30 0.05 -14.03
CA LYS A 133 3.28 1.01 -14.57
C LYS A 133 4.12 1.56 -13.43
N PHE A 134 5.44 1.49 -13.57
CA PHE A 134 6.39 2.01 -12.59
C PHE A 134 7.03 3.28 -13.13
N GLN A 135 7.01 4.37 -12.36
CA GLN A 135 7.53 5.69 -12.74
C GLN A 135 8.34 6.25 -11.56
N GLY A 136 9.68 6.18 -11.64
CA GLY A 136 10.55 6.55 -10.51
C GLY A 136 10.26 5.71 -9.27
N SER A 137 9.94 6.37 -8.15
CA SER A 137 9.54 5.75 -6.88
C SER A 137 8.05 5.36 -6.81
N ASN A 138 7.25 5.73 -7.83
CA ASN A 138 5.82 5.51 -7.83
C ASN A 138 5.43 4.26 -8.62
N ALA A 139 4.36 3.60 -8.18
CA ALA A 139 3.72 2.53 -8.92
C ALA A 139 2.25 2.86 -9.17
N VAL A 140 1.84 2.86 -10.44
CA VAL A 140 0.46 3.11 -10.86
C VAL A 140 -0.14 1.80 -11.37
N VAL A 141 -1.28 1.44 -10.80
CA VAL A 141 -2.08 0.28 -11.17
C VAL A 141 -3.40 0.75 -11.74
N SER A 142 -3.77 0.27 -12.92
CA SER A 142 -5.03 0.63 -13.56
C SER A 142 -5.73 -0.60 -14.15
N ARG A 143 -7.06 -0.61 -14.15
CA ARG A 143 -7.80 -1.62 -14.93
C ARG A 143 -7.47 -1.45 -16.41
N LYS A 144 -7.26 -2.57 -17.10
CA LYS A 144 -7.24 -2.60 -18.56
C LYS A 144 -8.63 -2.22 -19.03
N ASP A 145 -8.74 -1.23 -19.91
CA ASP A 145 -10.00 -0.97 -20.58
C ASP A 145 -10.44 -2.26 -21.27
N LYS A 146 -11.72 -2.62 -21.12
CA LYS A 146 -12.31 -3.67 -21.95
C LYS A 146 -12.32 -3.10 -23.37
N ALA A 147 -11.41 -3.59 -24.21
CA ALA A 147 -11.45 -3.37 -25.64
C ALA A 147 -12.77 -3.91 -26.23
#